data_AF-A0A8X6K3G3-F1
#
_entry.id   AF-A0A8X6K3G3-F1
#
_cell.length_a   1.000
_cell.length_b   1.000
_cell.length_c   1.000
_cell.angle_alpha   90.00
_cell.angle_beta   90.00
_cell.angle_gamma   90.00
#
_symmetry.space_group_name_H-M   'P 1'
#
loop_
_entity.id
_entity.type
_entity.pdbx_description
1 polymer ?
#
loop_
_entity_poly.entity_id
_entity_poly.type
_entity_poly.pdbx_seq_one_letter_code
_entity_poly.pdbx_strand_id
1 'polypeptide(L)' 'MNDKSGYNTVKLKLNEKVFTFDDGKWHGENIANDAHILLKEKQDLIEENNYLKLKVEVLLNMLAESSTRQQSRDQMK' A
#
# COMPACT_ATOMS: atom_id res chain seq x y z
N MET A 1 -18.94 20.97 -41.16
CA MET A 1 -18.92 19.56 -41.60
C MET A 1 -17.48 19.19 -41.92
N ASN A 2 -16.88 18.31 -41.13
CA ASN A 2 -15.92 17.30 -41.55
C ASN A 2 -15.49 16.51 -40.32
N ASP A 3 -16.33 15.52 -40.05
CA ASP A 3 -16.13 14.43 -39.10
C ASP A 3 -14.98 13.56 -39.65
N LYS A 4 -13.74 13.87 -39.26
CA LYS A 4 -12.57 13.08 -39.65
C LYS A 4 -12.21 12.11 -38.52
N SER A 5 -12.59 10.86 -38.77
CA SER A 5 -11.84 9.65 -38.39
C SER A 5 -12.13 9.05 -37.01
N GLY A 6 -13.29 8.39 -36.91
CA GLY A 6 -13.57 7.36 -35.89
C GLY A 6 -12.81 6.04 -36.07
N TYR A 7 -11.58 6.07 -36.61
CA TYR A 7 -10.81 4.87 -36.99
C TYR A 7 -9.55 4.60 -36.15
N ASN A 8 -9.25 5.37 -35.10
CA ASN A 8 -7.99 5.16 -34.36
C ASN A 8 -8.10 5.16 -32.84
N THR A 9 -9.30 4.94 -32.30
CA THR A 9 -9.48 4.83 -30.85
C THR A 9 -9.43 3.36 -30.46
N VAL A 10 -8.28 2.89 -29.98
CA VAL A 10 -8.15 1.53 -29.43
C VAL A 10 -8.77 1.53 -28.04
N LYS A 11 -9.78 0.69 -27.83
CA LYS A 11 -10.39 0.49 -26.51
C LYS A 11 -10.02 -0.89 -25.96
N LEU A 12 -9.57 -0.92 -24.71
CA LEU A 12 -9.26 -2.15 -23.98
C LEU A 12 -10.19 -2.24 -22.78
N LYS A 13 -10.91 -3.37 -22.64
CA LYS A 13 -11.73 -3.65 -21.46
C LYS A 13 -10.99 -4.67 -20.60
N LEU A 14 -10.64 -4.27 -19.37
CA LEU A 14 -10.08 -5.17 -18.35
C LEU A 14 -11.05 -5.18 -17.17
N ASN A 15 -11.63 -6.35 -16.87
CA ASN A 15 -12.72 -6.49 -15.91
C ASN A 15 -13.90 -5.54 -16.25
N GLU A 16 -14.28 -4.69 -15.30
CA GLU A 16 -15.36 -3.69 -15.45
C GLU A 16 -14.85 -2.32 -15.92
N LYS A 17 -13.54 -2.18 -16.18
CA LYS A 17 -12.91 -0.90 -16.54
C LYS A 17 -12.61 -0.82 -18.04
N VAL A 18 -12.93 0.32 -18.64
CA VAL A 18 -12.67 0.62 -20.05
C VAL A 18 -11.53 1.61 -20.16
N PHE A 19 -10.53 1.25 -20.95
CA PHE A 19 -9.36 2.06 -21.27
C PHE A 19 -9.44 2.47 -22.73
N THR A 20 -9.12 3.72 -23.00
CA THR A 20 -9.15 4.35 -24.32
C THR A 20 -7.75 4.87 -24.62
N PHE A 21 -7.17 4.42 -25.72
CA PHE A 21 -5.90 4.94 -26.22
C PHE A 21 -6.18 6.16 -27.10
N ASP A 22 -5.61 7.30 -26.69
CA ASP A 22 -5.70 8.56 -27.40
C ASP A 22 -4.43 9.38 -27.14
N ASP A 23 -3.99 10.17 -28.12
CA ASP A 23 -2.77 11.02 -28.03
C ASP A 23 -1.51 10.29 -27.49
N GLY A 24 -1.29 9.04 -27.90
CA GLY A 24 -0.14 8.24 -27.47
C GLY A 24 -0.19 7.76 -26.01
N LYS A 25 -1.31 7.94 -25.31
CA LYS A 25 -1.48 7.60 -23.90
C LYS A 25 -2.75 6.78 -23.67
N TRP A 26 -2.72 5.94 -22.63
CA TRP A 26 -3.90 5.23 -22.16
C TRP A 26 -4.67 6.08 -21.14
N HIS A 27 -5.95 6.27 -21.40
CA HIS A 27 -6.90 6.96 -20.54
C HIS A 27 -7.97 5.97 -20.09
N GLY A 28 -8.09 5.69 -18.81
CA GLY A 28 -9.18 4.86 -18.29
C GLY A 28 -10.09 5.70 -17.41
N GLU A 29 -11.37 5.36 -17.42
CA GLU A 29 -12.31 5.90 -16.44
C GLU A 29 -11.80 5.54 -15.02
N ASN A 30 -11.66 6.56 -14.18
CA ASN A 30 -11.24 6.45 -12.77
C ASN A 30 -9.79 6.01 -12.47
N ILE A 31 -8.86 5.90 -13.44
CA ILE A 31 -7.45 5.54 -13.14
C ILE A 31 -6.82 6.45 -12.07
N ALA A 32 -7.04 7.76 -12.17
CA ALA A 32 -6.47 8.70 -11.22
C ALA A 32 -7.03 8.53 -9.80
N ASN A 33 -8.32 8.22 -9.68
CA ASN A 33 -9.00 7.98 -8.41
C ASN A 33 -8.55 6.65 -7.80
N ASP A 34 -8.46 5.60 -8.62
CA ASP A 34 -7.99 4.28 -8.19
C ASP A 34 -6.53 4.33 -7.73
N ALA A 35 -5.65 5.04 -8.46
CA ALA A 35 -4.26 5.21 -8.07
C ALA A 35 -4.14 5.97 -6.74
N HIS A 36 -4.99 6.98 -6.52
CA HIS A 36 -5.00 7.73 -5.26
C HIS A 36 -5.45 6.86 -4.07
N ILE A 37 -6.49 6.04 -4.26
CA ILE A 37 -6.95 5.08 -3.23
C ILE A 37 -5.84 4.07 -2.91
N LEU A 38 -5.23 3.48 -3.94
CA LEU A 38 -4.15 2.50 -3.76
C LEU A 38 -2.91 3.10 -3.09
N LEU A 39 -2.56 4.35 -3.40
CA LEU A 39 -1.46 5.06 -2.73
C LEU A 39 -1.77 5.31 -1.27
N LYS A 40 -3.02 5.65 -0.95
CA LYS A 40 -3.47 5.83 0.44
C LYS A 40 -3.44 4.51 1.21
N GLU A 41 -4.01 3.44 0.66
CA GLU A 41 -3.99 2.11 1.28
C GLU A 41 -2.55 1.62 1.51
N LYS A 42 -1.66 1.83 0.54
CA LYS A 42 -0.23 1.53 0.70
C LYS A 42 0.37 2.30 1.88
N GLN A 43 0.06 3.60 2.00
CA GLN A 43 0.59 4.44 3.07
C GLN A 43 0.08 3.94 4.43
N ASP A 44 -1.22 3.69 4.55
CA ASP A 44 -1.85 3.19 5.78
C ASP A 44 -1.21 1.85 6.21
N LEU A 45 -0.98 0.94 5.26
CA LEU A 45 -0.31 -0.35 5.52
C LEU A 45 1.15 -0.20 5.95
N ILE A 46 1.88 0.78 5.41
CA ILE A 46 3.26 1.06 5.83
C ILE A 46 3.28 1.59 7.26
N GLU A 47 2.37 2.49 7.61
CA GLU A 47 2.26 3.04 8.96
C GLU A 47 1.90 1.97 9.97
N GLU A 48 0.91 1.12 9.66
CA GLU A 48 0.55 -0.02 10.52
C GLU A 48 1.72 -0.99 10.69
N ASN A 49 2.44 -1.32 9.60
CA ASN A 49 3.60 -2.20 9.67
C ASN A 49 4.71 -1.63 10.58
N ASN A 50 4.99 -0.33 10.47
CA ASN A 50 5.98 0.34 11.31
C ASN A 50 5.55 0.35 12.79
N TYR A 51 4.27 0.65 13.05
CA TYR A 51 3.72 0.63 14.40
C TYR A 51 3.80 -0.77 15.03
N LEU A 52 3.45 -1.81 14.28
CA LEU A 52 3.53 -3.20 14.75
C LEU A 52 4.97 -3.63 15.04
N LYS A 53 5.94 -3.25 14.19
CA LYS A 53 7.36 -3.49 14.45
C LYS A 53 7.83 -2.84 15.74
N LEU A 54 7.51 -1.56 15.94
CA LEU A 54 7.85 -0.84 17.17
C LEU A 54 7.22 -1.51 18.40
N LYS A 55 5.96 -1.94 18.31
CA LYS A 55 5.27 -2.64 19.40
C LYS A 55 5.96 -3.95 19.75
N VAL A 56 6.40 -4.72 18.76
CA VAL A 56 7.17 -5.95 18.97
C VAL A 56 8.51 -5.66 19.65
N GLU A 57 9.25 -4.66 19.19
CA GLU A 57 10.53 -4.27 19.81
C GLU A 57 10.37 -3.88 21.28
N VAL A 58 9.36 -3.06 21.60
CA VAL A 58 9.08 -2.68 23.00
C VAL A 58 8.75 -3.90 23.85
N LEU A 59 7.91 -4.81 23.36
CA LEU A 59 7.57 -6.03 24.09
C LEU A 59 8.79 -6.94 24.30
N LEU A 60 9.66 -7.07 23.29
CA LEU A 60 10.91 -7.82 23.41
C LEU A 60 11.85 -7.20 24.44
N ASN A 61 11.97 -5.86 24.46
CA ASN A 61 12.77 -5.16 25.46
C ASN A 61 12.22 -5.39 26.87
N MET A 62 10.91 -5.28 27.07
CA MET A 62 10.26 -5.55 28.35
C MET A 62 10.50 -7.00 28.82
N LEU A 63 10.41 -7.96 27.91
CA LEU A 63 10.70 -9.37 28.20
C LEU A 63 12.17 -9.56 28.58
N ALA A 64 13.10 -8.98 27.83
CA ALA A 64 14.53 -9.06 28.12
C ALA A 64 14.87 -8.44 29.49
N GLU A 65 14.29 -7.28 29.82
CA GLU A 65 14.42 -6.66 31.13
C GLU A 65 13.87 -7.54 32.24
N SER A 66 12.69 -8.13 32.05
CA SER A 66 12.07 -9.02 33.05
C SER A 66 12.92 -10.28 33.29
N SER A 67 13.45 -10.88 32.22
CA SER A 67 14.33 -12.05 32.29
C SER A 67 15.63 -11.73 33.01
N THR A 68 16.23 -10.57 32.70
CA THR A 68 17.45 -10.11 33.37
C THR A 68 17.21 -9.90 34.86
N ARG A 69 16.12 -9.21 35.24
CA ARG A 69 15.75 -9.00 36.64
C ARG A 69 15.52 -10.32 37.37
N GLN A 70 14.86 -11.28 36.73
CA GLN A 70 14.61 -12.59 37.31
C GLN A 70 15.91 -13.35 37.56
N GLN A 71 16.81 -13.39 36.57
CA GLN A 71 18.13 -14.00 36.71
C GLN A 71 18.96 -13.36 37.83
N SER A 72 18.96 -12.03 37.95
CA SER A 72 19.63 -11.35 39.06
C SER A 72 19.05 -11.72 40.42
N ARG A 73 17.73 -11.89 40.53
CA ARG A 73 17.08 -12.34 41.78
C ARG A 73 17.44 -13.77 42.14
N ASP A 74 17.54 -14.65 41.14
CA ASP A 74 17.88 -16.05 41.35
C ASP A 74 19.37 -16.24 41.72
N GLN A 75 20.27 -15.34 41.30
CA GLN A 75 21.69 -15.33 41.72
C GLN A 75 21.94 -14.80 43.14
N MET A 76 20.98 -14.06 43.73
CA MET A 76 21.10 -13.52 45.10
C MET A 76 20.52 -14.43 46.18
N LYS A 77 19.98 -15.60 45.81
CA LYS A 77 19.47 -16.63 46.72
C LYS A 77 20.47 -17.77 46.86
#